data_AF-A0A837DUE2-F1
#
_entry.id   AF-A0A837DUE2-F1
#
_cell.length_a   1.000
_cell.length_b   1.000
_cell.length_c   1.000
_cell.angle_alpha   90.00
_cell.angle_beta   90.00
_cell.angle_gamma   90.00
#
_symmetry.space_group_name_H-M   'P 1'
#
loop_
_entity.id
_entity.type
_entity.pdbx_description
1 polymer ?
#
loop_
_entity_poly.entity_id
_entity_poly.type
_entity_poly.pdbx_seq_one_letter_code
_entity_poly.pdbx_strand_id
1 'polypeptide(L)'
;MQIVKQQDGDGHLRYVVFKEQNQAEWLRLYKAIYDFVIEITQVEFVNVVKTMPRNANVLAAIIDDLKPECVAGTIAGYDTLVVISPSADAALEFKKMAIEHINHDAIGIAPEDD
;
A
#
# COMPACT_ATOMS: atom_id res chain seq x y z
N MET A 1 0.51 -15.17 16.50
CA MET A 1 -0.95 -15.38 16.59
C MET A 1 -1.47 -14.48 17.71
N GLN A 2 -2.33 -13.51 17.39
CA GLN A 2 -2.96 -12.66 18.41
C GLN A 2 -4.40 -13.12 18.62
N ILE A 3 -4.78 -13.27 19.88
CA ILE A 3 -6.13 -13.68 20.28
C ILE A 3 -6.74 -12.48 21.02
N VAL A 4 -7.83 -11.96 20.50
CA VAL A 4 -8.55 -10.82 21.10
C VAL A 4 -9.88 -11.29 21.68
N LYS A 5 -10.32 -10.60 22.73
CA LYS A 5 -11.62 -10.85 23.35
C LYS A 5 -12.63 -9.91 22.70
N GLN A 6 -13.50 -10.47 21.86
CA GLN A 6 -14.53 -9.71 21.15
C GLN A 6 -15.91 -10.09 21.69
N GLN A 7 -16.81 -9.12 21.77
CA GLN A 7 -18.19 -9.33 22.18
C GLN A 7 -19.03 -9.66 20.94
N ASP A 8 -19.81 -10.74 20.98
CA ASP A 8 -20.74 -11.09 19.90
C ASP A 8 -22.03 -10.25 19.95
N GLY A 9 -22.86 -10.33 18.91
CA GLY A 9 -24.10 -9.56 18.79
C GLY A 9 -25.12 -9.82 19.90
N ASP A 10 -24.98 -10.92 20.63
CA ASP A 10 -25.80 -11.31 21.77
C ASP A 10 -25.16 -10.91 23.12
N GLY A 11 -24.02 -10.22 23.10
CA GLY A 11 -23.33 -9.70 24.27
C GLY A 11 -22.36 -10.68 24.95
N HIS A 12 -22.13 -11.87 24.40
CA HIS A 12 -21.22 -12.85 24.99
C HIS A 12 -19.78 -12.62 24.52
N LEU A 13 -18.83 -12.80 25.44
CA LEU A 13 -17.40 -12.60 25.17
C LEU A 13 -16.76 -13.88 24.63
N ARG A 14 -16.13 -13.81 23.45
CA ARG A 14 -15.38 -14.92 22.85
C ARG A 14 -13.96 -14.51 22.50
N TYR A 15 -13.03 -15.46 22.54
CA TYR A 15 -11.64 -15.28 22.14
C TYR A 15 -11.48 -15.65 20.67
N VAL A 16 -11.14 -14.69 19.82
CA VAL A 16 -10.98 -14.89 18.37
C VAL A 16 -9.53 -14.65 17.96
N VAL A 17 -9.02 -15.45 17.02
CA VAL A 17 -7.72 -15.20 16.41
C VAL A 17 -7.88 -14.02 15.45
N PHE A 18 -7.23 -12.90 15.76
CA PHE A 18 -7.32 -11.69 14.95
C PHE A 18 -6.55 -11.88 13.64
N LYS A 19 -7.27 -12.03 12.51
CA LYS A 19 -6.68 -12.29 11.18
C LYS A 19 -7.37 -11.62 10.00
N GLU A 20 -8.64 -11.20 10.11
CA GLU A 20 -9.40 -10.70 8.94
C GLU A 20 -9.21 -9.22 8.61
N GLN A 21 -8.92 -8.36 9.61
CA GLN A 21 -8.83 -6.91 9.38
C GLN A 21 -7.66 -6.53 8.46
N ASN A 22 -6.47 -7.13 8.66
CA ASN A 22 -5.32 -6.87 7.80
C ASN A 22 -5.59 -7.27 6.34
N GLN A 23 -6.24 -8.41 6.06
CA GLN A 23 -6.46 -8.85 4.68
C GLN A 23 -7.36 -7.88 3.90
N ALA A 24 -8.41 -7.36 4.53
CA ALA A 24 -9.29 -6.39 3.91
C ALA A 24 -8.57 -5.05 3.65
N GLU A 25 -7.71 -4.61 4.56
CA GLU A 25 -6.91 -3.39 4.42
C GLU A 25 -5.84 -3.53 3.32
N TRP A 26 -5.16 -4.67 3.23
CA TRP A 26 -4.22 -4.96 2.14
C TRP A 26 -4.92 -4.99 0.79
N LEU A 27 -6.11 -5.62 0.70
CA LEU A 27 -6.90 -5.60 -0.53
C LEU A 27 -7.32 -4.17 -0.92
N ARG A 28 -7.62 -3.32 0.06
CA ARG A 28 -7.92 -1.90 -0.16
C ARG A 28 -6.71 -1.15 -0.71
N LEU A 29 -5.50 -1.43 -0.21
CA LEU A 29 -4.26 -0.88 -0.77
C LEU A 29 -4.05 -1.31 -2.21
N TYR A 30 -4.14 -2.61 -2.49
CA TYR A 30 -3.96 -3.15 -3.85
C TYR A 30 -4.94 -2.54 -4.85
N LYS A 31 -6.20 -2.39 -4.44
CA LYS A 31 -7.21 -1.71 -5.26
C LYS A 31 -6.86 -0.23 -5.50
N ALA A 32 -6.43 0.49 -4.46
CA ALA A 32 -6.03 1.89 -4.60
C ALA A 32 -4.80 2.06 -5.50
N ILE A 33 -3.85 1.12 -5.46
CA ILE A 33 -2.71 1.09 -6.37
C ILE A 33 -3.19 0.90 -7.81
N TYR A 34 -4.03 -0.11 -8.04
CA TYR A 34 -4.60 -0.39 -9.36
C TYR A 34 -5.38 0.81 -9.94
N ASP A 35 -6.23 1.44 -9.12
CA ASP A 35 -7.11 2.52 -9.57
C ASP A 35 -6.36 3.85 -9.80
N PHE A 36 -5.29 4.12 -9.04
CA PHE A 36 -4.72 5.47 -8.97
C PHE A 36 -3.25 5.60 -9.36
N VAL A 37 -2.43 4.54 -9.31
CA VAL A 37 -0.99 4.66 -9.56
C VAL A 37 -0.71 4.61 -11.06
N ILE A 38 0.08 5.58 -11.52
CA ILE A 38 0.52 5.70 -12.92
C ILE A 38 1.96 5.19 -13.06
N GLU A 39 2.83 5.55 -12.12
CA GLU A 39 4.25 5.24 -12.19
C GLU A 39 4.84 5.16 -10.77
N ILE A 40 5.90 4.35 -10.61
CA ILE A 40 6.71 4.31 -9.40
C ILE A 40 8.21 4.31 -9.75
N THR A 41 8.92 5.31 -9.26
CA THR A 41 10.37 5.43 -9.40
C THR A 41 11.02 5.26 -8.03
N GLN A 42 12.06 4.42 -7.94
CA GLN A 42 12.85 4.27 -6.72
C GLN A 42 14.13 5.09 -6.82
N VAL A 43 14.47 5.80 -5.75
CA VAL A 43 15.74 6.50 -5.54
C VAL A 43 16.26 6.13 -4.14
N GLU A 44 17.26 5.25 -4.09
CA GLU A 44 17.76 4.70 -2.81
C GLU A 44 16.62 4.11 -1.95
N PHE A 45 16.44 4.62 -0.74
CA PHE A 45 15.41 4.22 0.22
C PHE A 45 14.06 4.95 0.03
N VAL A 46 13.87 5.65 -1.09
CA VAL A 46 12.66 6.44 -1.38
C VAL A 46 11.97 5.92 -2.63
N ASN A 47 10.65 5.77 -2.57
CA ASN A 47 9.80 5.58 -3.75
C ASN A 47 8.99 6.85 -4.03
N VAL A 48 9.12 7.38 -5.25
CA VAL A 48 8.28 8.46 -5.78
C VAL A 48 7.19 7.81 -6.62
N VAL A 49 5.96 7.91 -6.15
CA VAL A 49 4.77 7.32 -6.76
C VAL A 49 3.96 8.42 -7.43
N LYS A 50 3.82 8.36 -8.74
CA LYS A 50 2.92 9.23 -9.50
C LYS A 50 1.52 8.62 -9.46
N THR A 51 0.53 9.44 -9.09
CA THR A 51 -0.87 9.02 -9.07
C THR A 51 -1.70 9.85 -10.03
N MET A 52 -2.92 9.40 -10.30
CA MET A 52 -3.98 10.22 -10.83
C MET A 52 -4.21 11.46 -9.92
N PRO A 53 -4.63 12.60 -10.49
CA PRO A 53 -4.91 13.83 -9.75
C PRO A 53 -5.77 13.60 -8.49
N ARG A 54 -5.38 14.23 -7.37
CA ARG A 54 -6.10 14.23 -6.06
C ARG A 54 -6.03 12.92 -5.26
N ASN A 55 -5.33 11.89 -5.73
CA ASN A 55 -5.36 10.58 -5.10
C ASN A 55 -4.13 10.23 -4.25
N ALA A 56 -3.04 11.01 -4.33
CA ALA A 56 -1.83 10.74 -3.55
C ALA A 56 -2.10 10.69 -2.03
N ASN A 57 -2.91 11.62 -1.52
CA ASN A 57 -3.30 11.65 -0.10
C ASN A 57 -4.12 10.43 0.33
N VAL A 58 -4.97 9.89 -0.55
CA VAL A 58 -5.78 8.70 -0.25
C VAL A 58 -4.87 7.48 -0.13
N LEU A 59 -3.91 7.35 -1.05
CA LEU A 59 -2.96 6.25 -1.03
C LEU A 59 -2.03 6.32 0.20
N ALA A 60 -1.52 7.50 0.55
CA ALA A 60 -0.75 7.71 1.79
C ALA A 60 -1.52 7.25 3.03
N ALA A 61 -2.76 7.68 3.20
CA ALA A 61 -3.56 7.33 4.37
C ALA A 61 -3.73 5.81 4.52
N ILE A 62 -3.95 5.09 3.41
CA ILE A 62 -4.08 3.63 3.43
C ILE A 62 -2.75 2.96 3.82
N ILE A 63 -1.62 3.45 3.31
CA ILE A 63 -0.29 2.93 3.66
C ILE A 63 0.03 3.20 5.14
N ASP A 64 -0.25 4.41 5.62
CA ASP A 64 0.00 4.81 7.01
C ASP A 64 -0.86 4.03 8.01
N ASP A 65 -2.10 3.67 7.63
CA ASP A 65 -2.98 2.80 8.43
C ASP A 65 -2.43 1.36 8.50
N LEU A 66 -1.97 0.82 7.38
CA LEU A 66 -1.42 -0.55 7.28
C LEU A 66 -0.09 -0.74 8.00
N LYS A 67 0.73 0.31 8.11
CA LYS A 67 2.08 0.30 8.68
C LYS A 67 2.95 -0.88 8.20
N PRO A 68 3.18 -1.05 6.88
CA PRO A 68 4.09 -2.08 6.38
C PRO A 68 5.48 -1.93 7.00
N GLU A 69 6.13 -3.04 7.38
CA GLU A 69 7.49 -2.99 7.96
C GLU A 69 8.52 -2.37 6.99
N CYS A 70 8.28 -2.46 5.69
CA CYS A 70 9.12 -1.88 4.65
C CYS A 70 8.91 -0.37 4.44
N VAL A 71 7.99 0.28 5.18
CA VAL A 71 7.68 1.71 5.08
C VAL A 71 7.95 2.41 6.42
N ALA A 72 8.82 3.41 6.40
CA ALA A 72 9.09 4.28 7.54
C ALA A 72 8.07 5.43 7.66
N GLY A 73 7.53 5.90 6.53
CA GLY A 73 6.48 6.90 6.49
C GLY A 73 6.21 7.43 5.08
N THR A 74 5.19 8.29 4.96
CA THR A 74 4.77 8.86 3.67
C THR A 74 4.66 10.39 3.70
N ILE A 75 4.84 11.02 2.54
CA ILE A 75 4.52 12.44 2.28
C ILE A 75 3.72 12.50 1.00
N ALA A 76 2.49 13.01 1.07
CA ALA A 76 1.61 13.12 -0.09
C ALA A 76 1.42 14.57 -0.52
N GLY A 77 1.53 14.79 -1.83
CA GLY A 77 1.12 16.00 -2.52
C GLY A 77 -0.25 15.82 -3.19
N TYR A 78 -0.43 16.47 -4.33
CA TYR A 78 -1.67 16.38 -5.11
C TYR A 78 -1.77 15.09 -5.93
N ASP A 79 -0.72 14.80 -6.70
CA ASP A 79 -0.62 13.67 -7.64
C ASP A 79 0.73 12.94 -7.53
N THR A 80 1.46 13.20 -6.43
CA THR A 80 2.75 12.60 -6.13
C THR A 80 2.77 12.20 -4.68
N LEU A 81 3.11 10.95 -4.43
CA LEU A 81 3.32 10.36 -3.11
C LEU A 81 4.79 9.99 -2.98
N VAL A 82 5.43 10.37 -1.89
CA VAL A 82 6.77 9.95 -1.52
C VAL A 82 6.63 8.93 -0.38
N VAL A 83 7.14 7.73 -0.60
CA VAL A 83 7.21 6.66 0.41
C VAL A 83 8.67 6.52 0.82
N ILE A 84 8.93 6.71 2.11
CA ILE A 84 10.27 6.61 2.69
C ILE A 84 10.36 5.25 3.37
N SER A 85 11.39 4.47 3.05
CA SER A 85 11.65 3.15 3.61
C SER A 85 12.89 3.15 4.51
N PRO A 86 13.04 2.16 5.42
CA PRO A 86 14.23 2.06 6.29
C PRO A 86 15.55 1.77 5.54
N SER A 87 15.48 1.23 4.33
CA SER A 87 16.63 0.90 3.47
C SER A 87 16.24 0.87 2.00
N ALA A 88 17.24 0.83 1.11
CA ALA A 88 17.01 0.65 -0.33
C ALA A 88 16.37 -0.71 -0.66
N ASP A 89 16.68 -1.76 0.11
CA ASP A 89 16.06 -3.09 -0.06
C ASP A 89 14.59 -3.09 0.35
N ALA A 90 14.25 -2.40 1.46
CA ALA A 90 12.86 -2.23 1.88
C ALA A 90 12.07 -1.37 0.88
N ALA A 91 12.70 -0.34 0.30
CA ALA A 91 12.09 0.42 -0.78
C ALA A 91 11.84 -0.44 -2.02
N LEU A 92 12.76 -1.36 -2.35
CA LEU A 92 12.60 -2.31 -3.45
C LEU A 92 11.47 -3.31 -3.17
N GLU A 93 11.33 -3.77 -1.92
CA GLU A 93 10.20 -4.62 -1.50
C GLU A 93 8.86 -3.92 -1.74
N PHE A 94 8.72 -2.68 -1.24
CA PHE A 94 7.52 -1.88 -1.48
C PHE A 94 7.27 -1.67 -2.98
N LYS A 95 8.31 -1.36 -3.76
CA LYS A 95 8.20 -1.15 -5.21
C LYS A 95 7.70 -2.39 -5.93
N LYS A 96 8.23 -3.58 -5.62
CA LYS A 96 7.79 -4.84 -6.22
C LYS A 96 6.33 -5.11 -5.94
N MET A 97 5.92 -5.00 -4.67
CA MET A 97 4.52 -5.13 -4.26
C MET A 97 3.62 -4.15 -5.02
N ALA A 98 4.03 -2.89 -5.16
CA ALA A 98 3.26 -1.90 -5.90
C ALA A 98 3.12 -2.27 -7.39
N ILE A 99 4.23 -2.62 -8.05
CA ILE A 99 4.25 -2.97 -9.48
C ILE A 99 3.34 -4.16 -9.78
N GLU A 100 3.32 -5.18 -8.94
CA GLU A 100 2.42 -6.34 -9.09
C GLU A 100 0.93 -5.98 -9.13
N HIS A 101 0.56 -4.79 -8.63
CA HIS A 101 -0.82 -4.34 -8.50
C HIS A 101 -1.13 -3.06 -9.30
N ILE A 102 -0.19 -2.55 -10.11
CA ILE A 102 -0.45 -1.43 -11.00
C ILE A 102 -1.31 -1.88 -12.18
N ASN A 103 -2.22 -1.01 -12.64
CA ASN A 103 -2.97 -1.27 -13.85
C ASN A 103 -2.09 -1.08 -15.10
N HIS A 104 -1.63 -2.19 -15.68
CA HIS A 104 -0.80 -2.19 -16.88
C HIS A 104 -1.51 -1.67 -18.14
N ASP A 105 -2.84 -1.61 -18.18
CA ASP A 105 -3.60 -1.11 -19.34
C ASP A 105 -3.71 0.43 -19.36
N ALA A 106 -3.54 1.08 -18.20
CA ALA A 106 -3.58 2.54 -18.07
C ALA A 106 -2.27 3.22 -18.51
N ILE A 107 -1.21 2.42 -18.64
CA ILE A 107 0.12 2.87 -18.98
C ILE A 107 0.36 2.40 -20.42
N GLY A 108 0.41 3.33 -21.38
CA GLY A 108 0.77 3.05 -22.77
C GLY A 108 2.23 2.63 -22.96
N ILE A 109 2.76 1.79 -22.08
CA ILE A 109 4.10 1.20 -22.15
C ILE A 109 3.93 -0.19 -22.76
N ALA A 110 4.38 -0.32 -24.01
CA ALA A 110 4.66 -1.62 -24.59
C ALA A 110 5.66 -2.37 -23.67
N PRO A 111 5.53 -3.69 -23.52
CA PRO A 111 6.50 -4.46 -22.75
C PRO A 111 7.89 -4.22 -23.35
N GLU A 112 8.79 -3.62 -22.56
CA GLU A 112 10.21 -3.68 -22.87
C GLU A 112 10.68 -5.09 -22.49
N ASP A 113 10.72 -5.95 -23.50
CA ASP A 113 11.53 -7.17 -23.50
C ASP A 113 13.02 -6.76 -23.49
N ASP A 114 13.72 -7.03 -22.38
CA ASP A 114 15.14 -7.44 -22.36
C ASP A 114 15.50 -8.09 -21.01
#